data_AF-A0A6P0LEV2-F1
#
_entry.id   AF-A0A6P0LEV2-F1
#
_cell.length_a   1.000
_cell.length_b   1.000
_cell.length_c   1.000
_cell.angle_alpha   90.00
_cell.angle_beta   90.00
_cell.angle_gamma   90.00
#
_symmetry.space_group_name_H-M   'P 1'
#
loop_
_entity.id
_entity.type
_entity.pdbx_description
1 polymer ?
#
loop_
_entity_poly.entity_id
_entity_poly.type
_entity_poly.pdbx_seq_one_letter_code
_entity_poly.pdbx_strand_id
1 'polypeptide(L)'
;MLSIDFNPINFLGVVVVAHLCNLFVAWFIHFLFHQNVLGIPLYKIHLNSHHRIEYNVYSKTDYYWAISEHVTSGLFFISSLIGYKLLFSSWVAWTFCIDAIVYMLTVYYLHAEYGNKDSWLSRYSWFKKDRLLHKIHHSYDKTRFMNSKNYAFGGPMAGHLLDRVFGTYKPIKNFKKITS
;
A
#
# COMPACT_ATOMS: atom_id res chain seq x y z
N MET A 1 -15.47 23.09 6.27
CA MET A 1 -14.07 22.80 6.65
C MET A 1 -14.03 22.56 8.15
N LEU A 2 -13.67 21.34 8.57
CA LEU A 2 -13.54 20.97 9.98
C LEU A 2 -12.31 21.67 10.57
N SER A 3 -12.52 22.42 11.64
CA SER A 3 -11.45 23.10 12.37
C SER A 3 -11.17 22.40 13.68
N ILE A 4 -9.89 22.22 13.99
CA ILE A 4 -9.40 21.68 15.26
C ILE A 4 -8.40 22.70 15.78
N ASP A 5 -8.52 23.09 17.04
CA ASP A 5 -7.57 24.03 17.65
C ASP A 5 -6.20 23.37 17.79
N PHE A 6 -5.16 24.12 17.47
CA PHE A 6 -3.80 23.63 17.60
C PHE A 6 -3.39 23.65 19.09
N ASN A 7 -3.18 22.46 19.65
CA ASN A 7 -2.51 22.24 20.92
C ASN A 7 -1.82 20.87 20.88
N PRO A 8 -0.88 20.57 21.81
CA PRO A 8 -0.10 19.34 21.75
C PRO A 8 -0.94 18.05 21.72
N ILE A 9 -2.05 18.00 22.46
CA ILE A 9 -2.92 16.82 22.53
C ILE A 9 -3.66 16.63 21.20
N ASN A 10 -4.25 17.71 20.68
CA ASN A 10 -4.92 17.69 19.39
C ASN A 10 -3.95 17.36 18.25
N PHE A 11 -2.72 17.88 18.30
CA PHE A 11 -1.70 17.56 17.32
C PHE A 11 -1.38 16.07 17.30
N LEU A 12 -1.12 15.46 18.47
CA LEU A 12 -0.88 14.02 18.58
C LEU A 12 -2.07 13.21 18.08
N GLY A 13 -3.30 13.59 18.47
CA GLY A 13 -4.52 12.95 17.99
C GLY A 13 -4.66 13.02 16.47
N VAL A 14 -4.43 14.20 15.88
CA VAL A 14 -4.48 14.40 14.43
C VAL A 14 -3.41 13.57 13.71
N VAL A 15 -2.20 13.46 14.24
CA VAL A 15 -1.15 12.60 13.64
C VAL A 15 -1.58 11.14 13.60
N VAL A 16 -2.12 10.61 14.70
CA VAL A 16 -2.58 9.21 14.76
C VAL A 16 -3.75 8.98 13.79
N VAL A 17 -4.73 9.88 13.78
CA VAL A 17 -5.90 9.77 12.89
C VAL A 17 -5.48 9.90 11.43
N ALA A 18 -4.62 10.86 11.10
CA ALA A 18 -4.05 11.03 9.77
C ALA A 18 -3.39 9.74 9.28
N HIS A 19 -2.56 9.14 10.14
CA HIS A 19 -1.89 7.89 9.84
C HIS A 19 -2.89 6.76 9.54
N LEU A 20 -3.85 6.51 10.43
CA LEU A 20 -4.87 5.48 10.23
C LEU A 20 -5.72 5.70 8.97
N CYS A 21 -6.05 6.95 8.66
CA CYS A 21 -6.76 7.32 7.43
C CYS A 21 -5.91 7.02 6.19
N ASN A 22 -4.62 7.38 6.18
CA ASN A 22 -3.74 7.13 5.04
C ASN A 22 -3.45 5.64 4.85
N LEU A 23 -3.33 4.86 5.95
CA LEU A 23 -3.31 3.40 5.88
C LEU A 23 -4.56 2.88 5.17
N PHE A 24 -5.74 3.36 5.57
CA PHE A 24 -7.00 2.94 4.97
C PHE A 24 -7.07 3.27 3.49
N VAL A 25 -6.73 4.51 3.12
CA VAL A 25 -6.74 4.95 1.72
C VAL A 25 -5.80 4.10 0.87
N ALA A 26 -4.57 3.86 1.32
CA ALA A 26 -3.61 3.06 0.57
C ALA A 26 -4.06 1.60 0.41
N TRP A 27 -4.54 0.97 1.49
CA TRP A 27 -5.09 -0.38 1.43
C TRP A 27 -6.32 -0.45 0.51
N PHE A 28 -7.20 0.54 0.58
CA PHE A 28 -8.43 0.58 -0.21
C PHE A 28 -8.13 0.73 -1.71
N ILE A 29 -7.21 1.63 -2.08
CA ILE A 29 -6.76 1.77 -3.47
C ILE A 29 -6.17 0.45 -3.98
N HIS A 30 -5.30 -0.20 -3.19
CA HIS A 30 -4.72 -1.47 -3.58
C HIS A 30 -5.76 -2.59 -3.69
N PHE A 31 -6.70 -2.67 -2.74
CA PHE A 31 -7.84 -3.57 -2.81
C PHE A 31 -8.65 -3.36 -4.08
N LEU A 32 -8.94 -2.10 -4.44
CA LEU A 32 -9.68 -1.74 -5.65
C LEU A 32 -8.95 -2.15 -6.93
N PHE A 33 -7.61 -2.07 -6.97
CA PHE A 33 -6.81 -2.59 -8.08
C PHE A 33 -6.96 -4.10 -8.28
N HIS A 34 -7.45 -4.83 -7.28
CA HIS A 34 -7.77 -6.25 -7.41
C HIS A 34 -9.25 -6.55 -7.66
N GLN A 35 -10.13 -5.54 -7.67
CA GLN A 35 -11.56 -5.73 -7.90
C GLN A 35 -11.94 -5.43 -9.35
N ASN A 36 -12.91 -6.20 -9.87
CA ASN A 36 -13.53 -5.91 -11.17
C ASN A 36 -14.70 -4.90 -11.07
N VAL A 37 -14.98 -4.36 -9.88
CA VAL A 37 -16.17 -3.55 -9.59
C VAL A 37 -16.06 -2.10 -10.07
N LEU A 38 -14.85 -1.53 -10.14
CA LEU A 38 -14.60 -0.19 -10.71
C LEU A 38 -14.05 -0.25 -12.15
N GLY A 39 -14.30 -1.38 -12.82
CA GLY A 39 -13.97 -1.60 -14.22
C GLY A 39 -12.74 -2.48 -14.43
N ILE A 40 -12.76 -3.12 -15.59
CA ILE A 40 -11.68 -3.95 -16.15
C ILE A 40 -10.31 -3.23 -16.26
N PRO A 41 -10.20 -1.89 -16.47
CA PRO A 41 -8.91 -1.24 -16.68
C PRO A 41 -7.98 -1.26 -15.46
N LEU A 42 -8.45 -0.91 -14.26
CA LEU A 42 -7.60 -0.84 -13.05
C LEU A 42 -7.02 -2.21 -12.70
N TYR A 43 -7.90 -3.22 -12.71
CA TYR A 43 -7.55 -4.63 -12.59
C TYR A 43 -6.49 -5.06 -13.60
N LYS A 44 -6.69 -4.73 -14.89
CA LYS A 44 -5.76 -5.13 -15.95
C LYS A 44 -4.43 -4.39 -15.85
N ILE A 45 -4.45 -3.11 -15.45
CA ILE A 45 -3.24 -2.33 -15.23
C ILE A 45 -2.41 -3.04 -14.17
N HIS A 46 -2.92 -3.15 -12.93
CA HIS A 46 -2.19 -3.72 -11.81
C HIS A 46 -1.73 -5.17 -12.05
N LEU A 47 -2.59 -6.01 -12.65
CA LEU A 47 -2.22 -7.38 -12.99
C LEU A 47 -1.05 -7.44 -13.97
N ASN A 48 -1.03 -6.59 -15.00
CA ASN A 48 -0.02 -6.67 -16.06
C ASN A 48 1.23 -5.81 -15.78
N SER A 49 1.13 -4.78 -14.95
CA SER A 49 2.23 -3.90 -14.55
C SER A 49 2.97 -4.39 -13.32
N HIS A 50 2.26 -5.00 -12.37
CA HIS A 50 2.82 -5.29 -11.05
C HIS A 50 2.97 -6.78 -10.85
N HIS A 51 1.86 -7.51 -10.91
CA HIS A 51 1.84 -8.94 -10.62
C HIS A 51 2.48 -9.80 -11.71
N ARG A 52 2.37 -9.41 -12.99
CA ARG A 52 2.96 -10.17 -14.10
C ARG A 52 4.45 -9.89 -14.30
N ILE A 53 4.88 -8.63 -14.15
CA ILE A 53 6.26 -8.20 -14.42
C ILE A 53 7.22 -8.79 -13.39
N GLU A 54 6.82 -8.89 -12.13
CA GLU A 54 7.68 -9.44 -11.07
C GLU A 54 8.14 -10.89 -11.35
N TYR A 55 7.47 -11.60 -12.27
CA TYR A 55 7.81 -12.97 -12.68
C TYR A 55 8.42 -13.10 -14.09
N ASN A 56 8.58 -12.04 -14.89
CA ASN A 56 9.00 -12.15 -16.30
C ASN A 56 9.93 -11.02 -16.79
N VAL A 57 10.68 -11.32 -17.87
CA VAL A 57 11.61 -10.42 -18.54
C VAL A 57 10.88 -9.21 -19.14
N TYR A 58 11.42 -8.01 -18.90
CA TYR A 58 10.90 -6.73 -19.37
C TYR A 58 10.65 -6.69 -20.88
N SER A 59 9.37 -6.64 -21.28
CA SER A 59 8.99 -6.30 -22.65
C SER A 59 8.61 -4.81 -22.77
N LYS A 60 8.58 -4.26 -23.99
CA LYS A 60 8.17 -2.87 -24.23
C LYS A 60 6.73 -2.59 -23.77
N THR A 61 5.84 -3.58 -23.83
CA THR A 61 4.44 -3.43 -23.39
C THR A 61 4.34 -3.39 -21.86
N ASP A 62 5.21 -4.10 -21.15
CA ASP A 62 5.29 -4.08 -19.69
C ASP A 62 5.65 -2.69 -19.15
N TYR A 63 6.54 -1.96 -19.83
CA TYR A 63 6.88 -0.57 -19.48
C TYR A 63 5.68 0.37 -19.49
N TYR A 64 4.80 0.28 -20.51
CA TYR A 64 3.61 1.14 -20.57
C TYR A 64 2.55 0.77 -19.53
N TRP A 65 2.46 -0.51 -19.16
CA TRP A 65 1.60 -0.93 -18.05
C TRP A 65 2.11 -0.33 -16.73
N ALA A 66 3.42 -0.39 -16.45
CA ALA A 66 4.02 0.23 -15.27
C ALA A 66 3.77 1.75 -15.20
N ILE A 67 3.94 2.47 -16.31
CA ILE A 67 3.59 3.90 -16.36
C ILE A 67 2.12 4.12 -16.02
N SER A 68 1.23 3.34 -16.64
CA SER A 68 -0.22 3.48 -16.46
C SER A 68 -0.63 3.30 -14.99
N GLU A 69 0.00 2.35 -14.29
CA GLU A 69 -0.20 2.13 -12.86
C GLU A 69 0.29 3.30 -12.01
N HIS A 70 1.48 3.82 -12.28
CA HIS A 70 2.02 4.98 -11.56
C HIS A 70 1.16 6.23 -11.75
N VAL A 71 0.72 6.50 -12.98
CA VAL A 71 -0.18 7.64 -13.27
C VAL A 71 -1.50 7.48 -12.53
N THR A 72 -2.09 6.29 -12.59
CA THR A 72 -3.37 5.99 -11.92
C THR A 72 -3.24 6.13 -10.41
N SER A 73 -2.21 5.55 -9.80
CA SER A 73 -1.93 5.66 -8.37
C SER A 73 -1.67 7.11 -7.96
N GLY A 74 -0.94 7.87 -8.78
CA GLY A 74 -0.71 9.30 -8.59
C GLY A 74 -1.99 10.12 -8.60
N LEU A 75 -2.94 9.82 -9.49
CA LEU A 75 -4.25 10.48 -9.54
C LEU A 75 -5.08 10.21 -8.27
N PHE A 76 -5.11 8.96 -7.78
CA PHE A 76 -5.78 8.65 -6.51
C PHE A 76 -5.15 9.38 -5.32
N PHE A 77 -3.82 9.45 -5.30
CA PHE A 77 -3.08 10.17 -4.27
C PHE A 77 -3.40 11.67 -4.29
N ILE A 78 -3.29 12.32 -5.44
CA ILE A 78 -3.61 13.75 -5.62
C ILE A 78 -5.07 14.02 -5.21
N SER A 79 -6.00 13.17 -5.63
CA SER A 79 -7.42 13.29 -5.26
C SER A 79 -7.62 13.24 -3.74
N SER A 80 -6.86 12.39 -3.04
CA SER A 80 -6.90 12.31 -1.57
C SER A 80 -6.36 13.58 -0.92
N LEU A 81 -5.25 14.13 -1.42
CA LEU A 81 -4.68 15.40 -0.92
C LEU A 81 -5.65 16.58 -1.10
N ILE A 82 -6.30 16.66 -2.27
CA ILE A 82 -7.35 17.66 -2.53
C ILE A 82 -8.51 17.46 -1.56
N GLY A 83 -8.96 16.22 -1.37
CA GLY A 83 -10.01 15.88 -0.39
C GLY A 83 -9.68 16.38 1.01
N TYR A 84 -8.46 16.15 1.49
CA TYR A 84 -8.03 16.63 2.81
C TYR A 84 -8.05 18.16 2.92
N LYS A 85 -7.63 18.88 1.87
CA LYS A 85 -7.68 20.35 1.84
C LYS A 85 -9.10 20.91 1.81
N LEU A 86 -10.05 20.20 1.22
CA LEU A 86 -11.47 20.58 1.23
C LEU A 86 -12.15 20.28 2.57
N LEU A 87 -11.73 19.20 3.24
CA LEU A 87 -12.36 18.72 4.46
C LEU A 87 -11.84 19.41 5.72
N PHE A 88 -10.55 19.72 5.82
CA PHE A 88 -9.90 20.13 7.07
C PHE A 88 -9.24 21.51 7.01
N SER A 89 -9.07 22.14 8.18
CA SER A 89 -8.29 23.37 8.31
C SER A 89 -6.85 23.20 7.84
N SER A 90 -6.18 24.31 7.48
CA SER A 90 -4.87 24.28 6.82
C SER A 90 -3.83 23.40 7.52
N TRP A 91 -3.69 23.51 8.84
CA TRP A 91 -2.68 22.74 9.58
C TRP A 91 -3.02 21.26 9.65
N VAL A 92 -4.29 20.91 9.91
CA VAL A 92 -4.77 19.51 9.94
C VAL A 92 -4.59 18.89 8.56
N ALA A 93 -5.03 19.57 7.51
CA ALA A 93 -4.86 19.09 6.13
C ALA A 93 -3.38 18.88 5.79
N TRP A 94 -2.48 19.78 6.22
CA TRP A 94 -1.04 19.59 6.01
C TRP A 94 -0.51 18.37 6.77
N THR A 95 -0.96 18.10 7.99
CA THR A 95 -0.57 16.88 8.73
C THR A 95 -0.97 15.62 7.96
N PHE A 96 -2.19 15.56 7.42
CA PHE A 96 -2.64 14.45 6.58
C PHE A 96 -1.78 14.31 5.31
N CYS A 97 -1.50 15.42 4.62
CA CYS A 97 -0.69 15.39 3.40
C CYS A 97 0.76 14.94 3.66
N ILE A 98 1.39 15.44 4.72
CA ILE A 98 2.78 15.09 5.07
C ILE A 98 2.86 13.62 5.43
N ASP A 99 1.97 13.12 6.28
CA ASP A 99 1.92 11.69 6.63
C ASP A 99 1.69 10.83 5.37
N ALA A 100 0.79 11.23 4.47
CA ALA A 100 0.53 10.50 3.23
C ALA A 100 1.78 10.41 2.33
N ILE A 101 2.54 11.51 2.21
CA ILE A 101 3.80 11.52 1.44
C ILE A 101 4.84 10.62 2.08
N VAL A 102 5.07 10.74 3.40
CA VAL A 102 6.04 9.91 4.13
C VAL A 102 5.68 8.43 4.02
N TYR A 103 4.39 8.11 4.16
CA TYR A 103 3.88 6.76 4.00
C TYR A 103 4.13 6.22 2.59
N MET A 104 3.79 6.98 1.55
CA MET A 104 4.01 6.57 0.16
C MET A 104 5.49 6.35 -0.16
N LEU A 105 6.38 7.23 0.29
CA LEU A 105 7.83 7.07 0.12
C LEU A 105 8.32 5.80 0.82
N THR A 106 7.81 5.53 2.02
CA THR A 106 8.14 4.30 2.76
C THR A 106 7.67 3.06 2.02
N VAL A 107 6.43 3.04 1.54
CA VAL A 107 5.89 1.89 0.79
C VAL A 107 6.69 1.65 -0.48
N TYR A 108 7.01 2.71 -1.24
CA TYR A 108 7.80 2.59 -2.46
C TYR A 108 9.21 2.03 -2.17
N TYR A 109 9.85 2.52 -1.11
CA TYR A 109 11.14 2.01 -0.66
C TYR A 109 11.07 0.53 -0.26
N LEU A 110 10.12 0.15 0.59
CA LEU A 110 9.95 -1.24 1.04
C LEU A 110 9.62 -2.17 -0.13
N HIS A 111 8.81 -1.71 -1.07
CA HIS A 111 8.45 -2.47 -2.27
C HIS A 111 9.69 -2.81 -3.11
N ALA A 112 10.55 -1.82 -3.38
CA ALA A 112 11.81 -2.04 -4.07
C ALA A 112 12.73 -3.02 -3.31
N GLU A 113 12.76 -2.93 -1.98
CA GLU A 113 13.57 -3.81 -1.14
C GLU A 113 13.02 -5.24 -1.06
N TYR A 114 11.75 -5.52 -1.36
CA TYR A 114 11.22 -6.89 -1.34
C TYR A 114 11.86 -7.79 -2.39
N GLY A 115 12.12 -7.25 -3.59
CA GLY A 115 12.82 -7.96 -4.66
C GLY A 115 14.34 -8.06 -4.46
N ASN A 116 14.92 -7.20 -3.62
CA ASN A 116 16.36 -7.16 -3.36
C ASN A 116 16.80 -8.28 -2.39
N LYS A 117 17.45 -9.32 -2.92
CA LYS A 117 17.96 -10.44 -2.11
C LYS A 117 19.00 -10.00 -1.06
N ASP A 118 19.76 -8.95 -1.36
CA ASP A 118 20.83 -8.42 -0.52
C ASP A 118 20.38 -7.22 0.33
N SER A 119 19.06 -6.99 0.44
CA SER A 119 18.51 -5.91 1.25
C SER A 119 19.02 -5.98 2.69
N TRP A 120 19.57 -4.87 3.19
CA TRP A 120 19.99 -4.73 4.59
C TRP A 120 18.84 -4.91 5.58
N LEU A 121 17.59 -4.69 5.14
CA LEU A 121 16.40 -4.91 5.94
C LEU A 121 16.16 -6.39 6.26
N SER A 122 16.78 -7.31 5.51
CA SER A 122 16.70 -8.76 5.73
C SER A 122 17.18 -9.19 7.12
N ARG A 123 17.89 -8.33 7.87
CA ARG A 123 18.25 -8.58 9.28
C ARG A 123 17.07 -8.48 10.25
N TYR A 124 15.97 -7.84 9.85
CA TYR A 124 14.81 -7.63 10.72
C TYR A 124 13.72 -8.67 10.48
N SER A 125 13.24 -9.28 11.56
CA SER A 125 12.19 -10.30 11.53
C SER A 125 10.86 -9.80 10.96
N TRP A 126 10.49 -8.54 11.26
CA TRP A 126 9.28 -7.91 10.73
C TRP A 126 9.34 -7.78 9.21
N PHE A 127 10.51 -7.44 8.65
CA PHE A 127 10.67 -7.26 7.21
C PHE A 127 10.68 -8.60 6.47
N LYS A 128 11.37 -9.62 7.02
CA LYS A 128 11.28 -11.00 6.49
C LYS A 128 9.82 -11.46 6.42
N LYS A 129 9.01 -11.15 7.44
CA LYS A 129 7.58 -11.47 7.48
C LYS A 129 6.80 -10.73 6.40
N ASP A 130 6.99 -9.41 6.31
CA ASP A 130 6.25 -8.57 5.37
C ASP A 130 6.57 -8.97 3.92
N ARG A 131 7.86 -9.18 3.60
CA ARG A 131 8.31 -9.70 2.30
C ARG A 131 7.64 -11.03 1.93
N LEU A 132 7.49 -11.96 2.88
CA LEU A 132 6.81 -13.23 2.62
C LEU A 132 5.31 -13.05 2.38
N LEU A 133 4.64 -12.16 3.12
CA LEU A 133 3.22 -11.88 2.95
C LEU A 133 2.95 -11.19 1.61
N HIS A 134 3.84 -10.27 1.23
CA HIS A 134 3.86 -9.66 -0.08
C HIS A 134 4.10 -10.70 -1.20
N LYS A 135 5.06 -11.62 -1.04
CA LYS A 135 5.23 -12.73 -2.00
C LYS A 135 4.00 -13.62 -2.12
N ILE A 136 3.29 -13.87 -1.01
CA ILE A 136 2.00 -14.60 -1.04
C ILE A 136 0.94 -13.78 -1.80
N HIS A 137 0.90 -12.47 -1.60
CA HIS A 137 0.01 -11.56 -2.33
C HIS A 137 0.26 -11.61 -3.85
N HIS A 138 1.53 -11.65 -4.27
CA HIS A 138 1.90 -11.75 -5.69
C HIS A 138 1.70 -13.13 -6.30
N SER A 139 1.55 -14.19 -5.48
CA SER A 139 1.24 -15.54 -5.98
C SER A 139 -0.17 -15.69 -6.58
N TYR A 140 -1.03 -14.68 -6.43
CA TYR A 140 -2.38 -14.69 -6.99
C TYR A 140 -2.34 -14.23 -8.46
N ASP A 141 -2.27 -15.20 -9.37
CA ASP A 141 -2.24 -14.96 -10.81
C ASP A 141 -3.62 -14.64 -11.41
N LYS A 142 -3.68 -14.47 -12.74
CA LYS A 142 -4.87 -14.22 -13.57
C LYS A 142 -6.16 -14.91 -13.12
N THR A 143 -6.09 -16.12 -12.58
CA THR A 143 -7.27 -16.93 -12.20
C THR A 143 -7.78 -16.62 -10.78
N ARG A 144 -6.93 -16.07 -9.91
CA ARG A 144 -7.22 -15.82 -8.49
C ARG A 144 -6.89 -14.38 -8.06
N PHE A 145 -6.56 -13.51 -9.01
CA PHE A 145 -6.22 -12.12 -8.76
C PHE A 145 -7.36 -11.34 -8.13
N MET A 146 -8.60 -11.68 -8.51
CA MET A 146 -9.77 -11.23 -7.76
C MET A 146 -9.77 -11.90 -6.39
N ASN A 147 -9.88 -11.09 -5.34
CA ASN A 147 -9.82 -11.54 -3.95
C ASN A 147 -8.44 -12.07 -3.50
N SER A 148 -7.36 -11.51 -4.07
CA SER A 148 -6.03 -11.60 -3.47
C SER A 148 -6.06 -11.30 -1.97
N LYS A 149 -5.01 -11.71 -1.28
CA LYS A 149 -4.88 -11.53 0.16
C LYS A 149 -3.64 -10.70 0.47
N ASN A 150 -3.59 -10.13 1.67
CA ASN A 150 -2.47 -9.32 2.16
C ASN A 150 -2.23 -8.06 1.31
N TYR A 151 -3.22 -7.18 1.19
CA TYR A 151 -3.11 -5.93 0.43
C TYR A 151 -2.30 -4.85 1.17
N ALA A 152 -2.19 -4.94 2.50
CA ALA A 152 -1.44 -3.95 3.27
C ALA A 152 0.08 -4.09 3.01
N PHE A 153 0.75 -2.95 2.99
CA PHE A 153 2.20 -2.81 2.95
C PHE A 153 2.68 -2.13 4.24
N GLY A 154 3.95 -2.27 4.61
CA GLY A 154 4.57 -1.31 5.54
C GLY A 154 4.84 -1.82 6.95
N GLY A 155 4.95 -3.15 7.12
CA GLY A 155 5.50 -3.78 8.31
C GLY A 155 4.99 -3.19 9.64
N PRO A 156 5.85 -2.60 10.49
CA PRO A 156 5.48 -2.11 11.82
C PRO A 156 4.71 -0.78 11.84
N MET A 157 4.68 -0.01 10.74
CA MET A 157 3.96 1.27 10.70
C MET A 157 2.49 1.08 10.33
N ALA A 158 2.21 0.19 9.38
CA ALA A 158 0.86 -0.11 8.90
C ALA A 158 0.27 -1.41 9.43
N GLY A 159 1.13 -2.42 9.61
CA GLY A 159 0.74 -3.80 9.82
C GLY A 159 -0.26 -4.33 8.80
N HIS A 160 -0.59 -5.61 8.93
CA HIS A 160 -1.77 -6.18 8.27
C HIS A 160 -3.05 -5.81 9.04
N LEU A 161 -3.12 -4.63 9.64
CA LEU A 161 -4.25 -4.20 10.46
C LEU A 161 -5.51 -4.21 9.61
N LEU A 162 -5.48 -3.51 8.48
CA LEU A 162 -6.63 -3.42 7.59
C LEU A 162 -6.96 -4.75 6.94
N ASP A 163 -5.94 -5.54 6.60
CA ASP A 163 -6.17 -6.90 6.13
C ASP A 163 -6.89 -7.78 7.17
N ARG A 164 -6.62 -7.58 8.47
CA ARG A 164 -7.32 -8.29 9.54
C ARG A 164 -8.73 -7.75 9.75
N VAL A 165 -8.89 -6.43 9.78
CA VAL A 165 -10.19 -5.75 9.95
C VAL A 165 -11.15 -6.15 8.83
N PHE A 166 -10.67 -6.25 7.59
CA PHE A 166 -11.48 -6.57 6.42
C PHE A 166 -11.41 -8.04 5.97
N GLY A 167 -10.78 -8.93 6.74
CA GLY A 167 -10.76 -10.37 6.42
C GLY A 167 -9.95 -10.74 5.15
N THR A 168 -9.03 -9.90 4.73
CA THR A 168 -8.11 -10.13 3.61
C THR A 168 -6.73 -10.63 4.06
N TYR A 169 -6.50 -10.81 5.36
CA TYR A 169 -5.26 -11.38 5.90
C TYR A 169 -5.15 -12.88 5.65
N LYS A 170 -4.03 -13.31 5.06
CA LYS A 170 -3.65 -14.71 4.92
C LYS A 170 -2.34 -14.97 5.67
N PRO A 171 -2.36 -15.75 6.76
CA PRO A 171 -1.17 -16.00 7.57
C PRO A 171 -0.13 -16.84 6.82
N ILE A 172 1.14 -16.68 7.21
CA ILE A 172 2.26 -17.50 6.73
C ILE A 172 2.21 -18.86 7.46
N LYS A 173 2.10 -19.97 6.71
CA LYS A 173 2.26 -21.31 7.28
C LYS A 173 3.74 -21.54 7.64
N ASN A 174 4.01 -22.08 8.83
CA ASN A 174 5.36 -22.46 9.30
C ASN A 174 6.39 -21.31 9.41
N PHE A 175 5.97 -20.10 9.79
CA PHE A 175 6.83 -18.92 9.88
C PHE A 175 8.15 -19.14 10.67
N LYS A 176 8.10 -19.87 11.79
CA LYS A 176 9.29 -20.17 12.64
C LYS A 176 10.43 -20.86 11.89
N LYS A 177 10.14 -21.65 10.86
CA LYS A 177 11.13 -22.40 10.06
C LYS A 177 11.76 -21.55 8.95
N ILE A 178 11.16 -20.41 8.61
CA ILE A 178 11.59 -19.53 7.51
C ILE A 178 12.45 -18.37 8.03
N THR A 179 12.32 -18.01 9.30
CA THR A 179 13.02 -16.88 9.91
C THR A 179 14.20 -17.26 10.82
N SER A 180 14.33 -18.54 11.17
CA SER A 180 15.52 -19.12 11.80
C SER A 180 16.68 -19.18 10.81
#